data_AF-A0A928E385-F1
#
_entry.id   AF-A0A928E385-F1
#
_cell.length_a   1.000
_cell.length_b   1.000
_cell.length_c   1.000
_cell.angle_alpha   90.00
_cell.angle_beta   90.00
_cell.angle_gamma   90.00
#
_symmetry.space_group_name_H-M   'P 1'
#
loop_
_entity.id
_entity.type
_entity.pdbx_description
1 polymer ?
#
loop_
_entity_poly.entity_id
_entity_poly.type
_entity_poly.pdbx_seq_one_letter_code
_entity_poly.pdbx_strand_id
1 'polypeptide(L)' 'MTRVAKYALKRTKNRVANKVAEKVIEPYERMNRKLFGIYDLNVGERETINCLQNPHNSLDYCKSVGNNVRRKYRKTGTY' A
#
# COMPACT_ATOMS: atom_id res chain seq x y z
N MET A 1 -43.34 8.45 -4.37
CA MET A 1 -42.01 7.86 -4.63
C MET A 1 -41.78 6.70 -3.65
N THR A 2 -41.80 5.45 -4.12
CA THR A 2 -41.76 4.24 -3.26
C THR A 2 -40.36 4.00 -2.66
N ARG A 3 -40.26 3.31 -1.51
CA ARG A 3 -38.98 2.96 -0.86
C ARG A 3 -38.00 2.25 -1.80
N VAL A 4 -38.53 1.46 -2.74
CA VAL A 4 -37.77 0.77 -3.80
C VAL A 4 -37.08 1.77 -4.73
N ALA A 5 -37.77 2.85 -5.13
CA ALA A 5 -37.18 3.89 -5.96
C ALA A 5 -36.05 4.65 -5.23
N LYS A 6 -36.21 4.93 -3.92
CA LYS A 6 -35.13 5.52 -3.10
C LYS A 6 -33.92 4.58 -2.96
N TYR A 7 -34.14 3.27 -2.82
CA TYR A 7 -33.06 2.29 -2.71
C TYR A 7 -32.32 2.10 -4.05
N ALA A 8 -33.05 2.04 -5.17
CA ALA A 8 -32.49 1.98 -6.51
C ALA A 8 -31.68 3.25 -6.86
N LEU A 9 -32.20 4.45 -6.53
CA LEU A 9 -31.48 5.72 -6.71
C LEU A 9 -30.21 5.82 -5.86
N LYS A 10 -30.23 5.27 -4.64
CA LYS A 10 -29.06 5.21 -3.76
C LYS A 10 -28.00 4.25 -4.34
N ARG A 11 -28.41 3.12 -4.93
CA ARG A 11 -27.50 2.16 -5.57
C ARG A 11 -26.90 2.70 -6.88
N THR A 12 -27.66 3.42 -7.70
CA THR A 12 -27.14 4.06 -8.92
C THR A 12 -26.25 5.27 -8.62
N LYS A 13 -26.58 6.09 -7.61
CA LYS A 13 -25.67 7.16 -7.13
C LYS A 13 -24.34 6.60 -6.60
N ASN A 14 -24.35 5.46 -5.91
CA ASN A 14 -23.12 4.86 -5.39
C ASN A 14 -22.21 4.30 -6.49
N ARG A 15 -22.74 3.79 -7.61
CA ARG A 15 -21.89 3.26 -8.69
C ARG A 15 -21.11 4.37 -9.43
N VAL A 16 -21.73 5.55 -9.56
CA VAL A 16 -21.07 6.74 -10.15
C VAL A 16 -20.12 7.38 -9.13
N ALA A 17 -20.55 7.52 -7.87
CA ALA A 17 -19.69 8.03 -6.80
C ALA A 17 -18.46 7.15 -6.56
N ASN A 18 -18.60 5.82 -6.60
CA ASN A 18 -17.45 4.90 -6.46
C ASN A 18 -16.51 5.00 -7.66
N LYS A 19 -17.02 5.09 -8.90
CA LYS A 19 -16.16 5.28 -10.08
C LYS A 19 -15.44 6.62 -10.08
N VAL A 20 -16.06 7.67 -9.55
CA VAL A 20 -15.43 9.00 -9.43
C VAL A 20 -14.44 9.00 -8.27
N ALA A 21 -14.78 8.37 -7.14
CA ALA A 21 -13.88 8.15 -6.02
C ALA A 21 -12.63 7.36 -6.46
N GLU A 22 -12.76 6.23 -7.15
CA GLU A 22 -11.62 5.50 -7.72
C GLU A 22 -10.79 6.38 -8.66
N LYS A 23 -11.43 7.11 -9.58
CA LYS A 23 -10.74 7.98 -10.54
C LYS A 23 -10.09 9.23 -9.94
N VAL A 24 -10.48 9.68 -8.76
CA VAL A 24 -9.99 10.92 -8.15
C VAL A 24 -9.08 10.61 -6.96
N ILE A 25 -9.48 9.67 -6.11
CA ILE A 25 -8.76 9.29 -4.89
C ILE A 25 -7.47 8.55 -5.25
N GLU A 26 -7.48 7.54 -6.13
CA GLU A 26 -6.26 6.81 -6.49
C GLU A 26 -5.15 7.72 -7.06
N PRO A 27 -5.43 8.61 -8.05
CA PRO A 27 -4.38 9.51 -8.54
C PRO A 27 -3.99 10.58 -7.51
N TYR A 28 -4.90 11.02 -6.65
CA TYR A 28 -4.58 11.97 -5.58
C TYR A 28 -3.69 11.33 -4.50
N GLU A 29 -3.99 10.11 -4.07
CA GLU A 29 -3.14 9.33 -3.16
C GLU A 29 -1.78 9.04 -3.79
N ARG A 30 -1.75 8.72 -5.09
CA ARG A 30 -0.50 8.49 -5.83
C ARG A 30 0.33 9.77 -5.96
N MET A 31 -0.31 10.93 -6.18
CA MET A 31 0.37 12.23 -6.17
C MET A 31 0.90 12.56 -4.78
N ASN A 32 0.09 12.44 -3.74
CA ASN A 32 0.52 12.70 -2.37
C ASN A 32 1.66 11.78 -1.96
N ARG A 33 1.60 10.48 -2.26
CA ARG A 33 2.71 9.55 -2.03
C ARG A 33 4.00 10.02 -2.70
N LYS A 34 3.94 10.44 -3.97
CA LYS A 34 5.11 11.00 -4.67
C LYS A 34 5.61 12.31 -4.06
N LEU A 35 4.70 13.22 -3.68
CA LEU A 35 5.01 14.51 -3.06
C LEU A 35 5.67 14.33 -1.67
N PHE A 36 5.26 13.32 -0.92
CA PHE A 36 5.85 12.96 0.38
C PHE A 36 7.05 12.01 0.25
N GLY A 37 7.53 11.70 -0.97
CA GLY A 37 8.63 10.76 -1.17
C GLY A 37 8.35 9.34 -0.67
N ILE A 38 7.06 8.97 -0.55
CA ILE A 38 6.61 7.64 -0.15
C ILE A 38 6.66 6.75 -1.38
N TYR A 39 7.81 6.10 -1.55
CA TYR A 39 8.02 5.10 -2.60
C TYR A 39 7.56 3.71 -2.14
N ASP A 40 7.26 2.84 -3.10
CA ASP A 40 7.00 1.44 -2.78
C ASP A 40 8.25 0.82 -2.15
N LEU A 41 8.08 0.22 -0.97
CA LEU A 41 9.17 -0.39 -0.22
C LEU A 41 9.78 -1.54 -1.02
N ASN A 42 11.12 -1.53 -1.12
CA ASN A 42 11.85 -2.65 -1.69
C ASN A 42 11.79 -3.88 -0.77
N VAL A 43 12.09 -5.06 -1.30
CA VAL A 43 12.01 -6.34 -0.54
C VAL A 43 12.85 -6.33 0.75
N GLY A 44 14.01 -5.66 0.74
CA GLY A 44 14.85 -5.55 1.93
C GLY A 44 14.27 -4.61 2.99
N GLU A 45 13.64 -3.50 2.57
CA GLU A 45 12.95 -2.58 3.47
C GLU A 45 11.73 -3.24 4.11
N ARG A 46 10.95 -4.00 3.33
CA ARG A 46 9.82 -4.77 3.86
C ARG A 46 10.26 -5.75 4.95
N GLU A 47 11.35 -6.49 4.72
CA GLU A 47 11.88 -7.43 5.73
C GLU A 47 12.50 -6.75 6.93
N THR A 48 13.12 -5.58 6.73
CA THR A 48 13.61 -4.79 7.86
C THR A 48 12.45 -4.37 8.77
N ILE A 49 11.34 -3.91 8.19
CA ILE A 49 10.13 -3.52 8.95
C ILE A 49 9.50 -4.74 9.62
N ASN A 50 9.40 -5.87 8.92
CA ASN A 50 8.87 -7.12 9.48
C ASN A 50 9.70 -7.59 10.69
N CYS A 51 11.02 -7.57 10.57
CA CYS A 51 11.94 -7.89 11.66
C CYS A 51 11.77 -6.95 12.87
N LEU A 52 11.52 -5.66 12.63
CA LEU A 52 11.30 -4.64 13.67
C LEU A 52 9.95 -4.78 14.38
N GLN A 53 9.02 -5.60 13.89
CA GLN A 53 7.79 -5.91 14.63
C GLN A 53 8.07 -6.65 15.93
N ASN A 54 9.22 -7.34 16.04
CA ASN A 54 9.67 -7.93 17.28
C ASN A 54 10.47 -6.89 18.09
N PRO A 55 9.98 -6.47 19.28
CA PRO A 55 10.63 -5.43 20.09
C PRO A 55 11.99 -5.85 20.67
N HIS A 56 12.31 -7.14 20.66
CA HIS A 56 13.61 -7.64 21.10
C HIS A 56 14.70 -7.51 20.02
N ASN A 57 14.32 -7.23 18.78
CA ASN A 57 15.27 -7.08 17.69
C ASN A 57 15.84 -5.66 17.64
N SER A 58 17.16 -5.56 17.56
CA SER A 58 17.81 -4.26 17.34
C SER A 58 17.64 -3.79 15.89
N LEU A 59 17.65 -2.46 15.71
CA LEU A 59 17.58 -1.86 14.39
C LEU A 59 18.72 -2.32 13.47
N ASP A 60 19.94 -2.44 14.02
CA ASP A 60 21.12 -2.86 13.24
C ASP A 60 21.01 -4.32 12.79
N TYR A 61 20.46 -5.19 13.64
CA TYR A 61 20.16 -6.57 13.26
C TYR A 61 19.14 -6.62 12.12
N CYS A 62 18.02 -5.91 12.24
CA CYS A 62 16.98 -5.92 11.20
C CYS A 62 17.44 -5.30 9.88
N LYS A 63 18.29 -4.28 9.92
CA LYS A 63 18.96 -3.75 8.71
C LYS A 63 19.84 -4.81 8.05
N SER A 64 20.54 -5.63 8.82
CA SER A 64 21.34 -6.74 8.28
C SER A 64 20.47 -7.79 7.58
N VAL A 65 19.35 -8.18 8.20
CA VAL A 65 18.36 -9.10 7.60
C VAL A 65 17.84 -8.56 6.27
N GLY A 66 17.35 -7.30 6.25
CA GLY A 66 16.86 -6.67 5.04
C GLY A 66 17.91 -6.55 3.93
N ASN A 67 19.16 -6.24 4.29
CA ASN A 67 20.27 -6.18 3.34
C ASN A 67 20.59 -7.54 2.72
N ASN A 68 20.55 -8.62 3.52
CA ASN A 68 20.75 -9.98 3.03
C ASN A 68 19.65 -10.39 2.04
N VAL A 69 18.39 -10.09 2.36
CA VAL A 69 17.25 -10.33 1.49
C VAL A 69 17.38 -9.55 0.17
N ARG A 70 17.67 -8.26 0.25
CA ARG A 70 17.88 -7.42 -0.94
C ARG A 70 19.02 -7.95 -1.82
N ARG A 71 20.12 -8.42 -1.22
CA ARG A 71 21.25 -9.03 -1.95
C ARG A 71 20.83 -10.34 -2.61
N LYS A 72 20.08 -11.19 -1.92
CA LYS A 72 19.56 -12.45 -2.46
C LYS A 72 18.65 -12.19 -3.66
N TYR A 73 17.66 -11.30 -3.50
CA TYR A 73 16.76 -10.91 -4.59
C TYR A 73 17.48 -10.34 -5.81
N ARG A 74 18.51 -9.50 -5.60
CA ARG A 74 19.33 -8.98 -6.72
C ARG A 74 20.09 -10.08 -7.47
N LYS A 75 20.47 -11.17 -6.80
CA LYS A 75 21.20 -12.28 -7.41
C LYS A 75 20.28 -13.28 -8.10
N THR A 76 19.12 -13.57 -7.51
CA THR A 76 18.25 -14.67 -7.96
C THR A 76 16.99 -14.19 -8.69
N GLY A 77 16.63 -12.91 -8.58
CA GLY A 77 15.35 -12.38 -9.05
C GLY A 77 14.14 -12.89 -8.25
N THR A 78 14.38 -13.70 -7.22
CA THR A 78 13.37 -14.38 -6.42
C THR A 78 13.55 -14.02 -4.95
N TYR A 79 12.43 -13.73 -4.29
CA TYR A 79 12.34 -13.38 -2.89
C TYR A 79 11.36 -14.33 -2.22
#